data_AF-A0A950Y5R7-F1
#
_entry.id   AF-A0A950Y5R7-F1
#
_cell.length_a   1.000
_cell.length_b   1.000
_cell.length_c   1.000
_cell.angle_alpha   90.00
_cell.angle_beta   90.00
_cell.angle_gamma   90.00
#
_symmetry.space_group_name_H-M   'P 1'
#
loop_
_entity.id
_entity.type
_entity.pdbx_description
1 polymer ?
#
loop_
_entity_poly.entity_id
_entity_poly.type
_entity_poly.pdbx_seq_one_letter_code
_entity_poly.pdbx_strand_id
1 'polypeptide(L)'
;MAYESKKIRTAAKSVAVFACAALGIAAIWAAALWAGSIPDARHAALVNPYAQSIHLDSGAAGLSRWLAAIRTRASVLMVTAHPDDEDGGLLAYQTRGLGARGVLLSLNRGEGGQNAMSMDLYDALGLVRTQELLESDRYYGVDQYWGTEIDYGFSKTREEALQQWGYERVLSDVVRVVRMTRPLVITSVFAGAPTDGHGNHQVSGEVAQEAFNAAGDPARFPEQIRDGLQPWTPLKVYSRVPFFSATKEGMYDYAT
;
A
#
# COMPACT_ATOMS: atom_id res chain seq x y z
N MET A 1 -25.08 20.87 75.34
CA MET A 1 -25.94 20.83 74.14
C MET A 1 -25.34 21.46 72.87
N ALA A 2 -24.18 22.12 72.88
CA ALA A 2 -23.63 22.77 71.67
C ALA A 2 -22.71 21.88 70.80
N TYR A 3 -22.19 20.76 71.32
CA TYR A 3 -21.19 19.94 70.63
C TYR A 3 -21.78 18.91 69.64
N GLU A 4 -22.98 18.38 69.91
CA GLU A 4 -23.62 17.39 69.01
C GLU A 4 -24.19 18.02 67.72
N SER A 5 -24.68 19.26 67.78
CA SER A 5 -25.27 19.93 66.60
C SER A 5 -24.27 20.17 65.46
N LYS A 6 -22.97 20.29 65.78
CA LYS A 6 -21.90 20.55 64.82
C LYS A 6 -21.50 19.30 64.05
N LYS A 7 -21.48 18.12 64.70
CA LYS A 7 -21.17 16.82 64.08
C LYS A 7 -22.25 16.36 63.09
N ILE A 8 -23.53 16.60 63.41
CA ILE A 8 -24.66 16.22 62.55
C ILE A 8 -24.67 17.09 61.27
N ARG A 9 -24.35 18.39 61.38
CA ARG A 9 -24.27 19.30 60.23
C ARG A 9 -23.08 19.01 59.30
N THR A 10 -21.94 18.53 59.83
CA THR A 10 -20.82 18.09 58.98
C THR A 10 -21.11 16.77 58.28
N ALA A 11 -21.72 15.79 58.96
CA ALA A 11 -22.09 14.52 58.34
C ALA A 11 -23.12 14.70 57.20
N ALA A 12 -24.13 15.55 57.39
CA ALA A 12 -25.12 15.85 56.35
C ALA A 12 -24.51 16.54 55.11
N LYS A 13 -23.52 17.44 55.31
CA LYS A 13 -22.78 18.07 54.21
C LYS A 13 -21.90 17.08 53.44
N SER A 14 -21.25 16.15 54.14
CA SER A 14 -20.44 15.09 53.52
C SER A 14 -21.31 14.14 52.68
N VAL A 15 -22.46 13.70 53.19
CA VAL A 15 -23.39 12.83 52.44
C VAL A 15 -23.95 13.54 51.20
N ALA A 16 -24.29 14.83 51.30
CA ALA A 16 -24.74 15.61 50.15
C ALA A 16 -23.66 15.79 49.07
N VAL A 17 -22.40 15.99 49.46
CA VAL A 17 -21.28 16.10 48.51
C VAL A 17 -21.01 14.77 47.80
N PHE A 18 -21.05 13.64 48.52
CA PHE A 18 -20.89 12.31 47.91
C PHE A 18 -22.06 11.95 46.98
N ALA A 19 -23.30 12.30 47.33
CA ALA A 19 -24.45 12.08 46.47
C ALA A 19 -24.39 12.91 45.17
N CYS A 20 -24.00 14.19 45.25
CA CYS A 20 -23.79 15.03 44.07
C CYS A 20 -22.63 14.54 43.19
N ALA A 21 -21.54 14.05 43.78
CA ALA A 21 -20.41 13.49 43.02
C ALA A 21 -20.79 12.17 42.33
N ALA A 22 -21.54 11.29 42.99
CA ALA A 22 -22.02 10.03 42.41
C ALA A 22 -23.00 10.27 41.25
N LEU A 23 -23.92 11.25 41.40
CA LEU A 23 -24.84 11.65 40.32
C LEU A 23 -24.09 12.31 39.14
N GLY A 24 -23.05 13.10 39.42
CA GLY A 24 -22.18 13.68 38.39
C GLY A 24 -21.42 12.61 37.59
N ILE A 25 -20.84 11.62 38.28
CA ILE A 25 -20.13 10.51 37.64
C ILE A 25 -21.09 9.64 36.83
N ALA A 26 -22.28 9.33 37.35
CA ALA A 26 -23.29 8.58 36.62
C ALA A 26 -23.79 9.33 35.36
N ALA A 27 -23.95 10.66 35.44
CA ALA A 27 -24.32 11.48 34.30
C ALA A 27 -23.20 11.52 33.23
N ILE A 28 -21.93 11.56 33.64
CA ILE A 28 -20.79 11.49 32.72
C ILE A 28 -20.72 10.12 32.03
N TRP A 29 -20.90 9.03 32.77
CA TRP A 29 -20.95 7.68 32.17
C TRP A 29 -22.15 7.50 31.24
N ALA A 30 -23.32 8.02 31.60
CA ALA A 30 -24.50 7.99 30.74
C ALA A 30 -24.29 8.82 29.47
N ALA A 31 -23.64 9.99 29.57
CA ALA A 31 -23.30 10.82 28.43
C ALA A 31 -22.24 10.17 27.52
N ALA A 32 -21.24 9.49 28.10
CA ALA A 32 -20.22 8.76 27.34
C ALA A 32 -20.78 7.51 26.64
N LEU A 33 -21.68 6.78 27.30
CA LEU A 33 -22.41 5.65 26.71
C LEU A 33 -23.36 6.14 25.59
N TRP A 34 -24.03 7.27 25.79
CA TRP A 34 -24.88 7.87 24.75
C TRP A 34 -24.04 8.34 23.55
N ALA A 35 -22.92 9.04 23.79
CA ALA A 35 -22.01 9.49 22.74
C ALA A 35 -21.38 8.33 21.96
N GLY A 36 -21.06 7.21 22.62
CA GLY A 36 -20.58 5.97 21.96
C GLY A 36 -21.68 5.17 21.24
N SER A 37 -22.96 5.47 21.52
CA SER A 37 -24.12 4.81 20.89
C SER A 37 -24.70 5.57 19.70
N ILE A 38 -24.23 6.79 19.43
CA ILE A 38 -24.56 7.51 18.20
C ILE A 38 -23.73 6.86 17.10
N PRO A 39 -24.32 6.06 16.18
CA PRO A 39 -23.58 5.60 15.02
C PRO A 39 -22.99 6.82 14.32
N ASP A 40 -21.69 6.79 14.02
CA ASP A 40 -21.00 7.91 13.40
C ASP A 40 -21.64 8.21 12.03
N ALA A 41 -22.61 9.12 12.02
CA ALA A 41 -23.34 9.51 10.83
C ALA A 41 -22.42 10.16 9.78
N ARG A 42 -21.18 10.48 10.17
CA ARG A 42 -20.13 11.01 9.28
C ARG A 42 -19.59 9.95 8.33
N HIS A 43 -19.74 8.65 8.63
CA HIS A 43 -19.35 7.54 7.76
C HIS A 43 -20.50 7.04 6.86
N ALA A 44 -21.75 7.43 7.15
CA ALA A 44 -22.89 7.06 6.32
C ALA A 44 -23.00 7.89 5.02
N ALA A 45 -22.26 8.99 4.92
CA ALA A 45 -22.14 9.77 3.71
C ALA A 45 -21.06 9.15 2.83
N LEU A 46 -21.47 8.38 1.81
CA LEU A 46 -20.85 8.22 0.46
C LEU A 46 -21.17 6.87 -0.21
N VAL A 47 -21.95 5.97 0.40
CA VAL A 47 -22.47 4.82 -0.35
C VAL A 47 -23.66 5.29 -1.17
N ASN A 48 -23.44 5.56 -2.46
CA ASN A 48 -24.53 5.81 -3.39
C ASN A 48 -25.50 4.60 -3.31
N PRO A 49 -26.78 4.78 -2.92
CA PRO A 49 -27.73 3.67 -2.78
C PRO A 49 -28.05 3.00 -4.13
N TYR A 50 -27.65 3.64 -5.23
CA TYR A 50 -27.70 3.12 -6.59
C TYR A 50 -26.36 2.56 -7.08
N ALA A 51 -25.31 2.57 -6.25
CA ALA A 51 -24.06 1.89 -6.56
C ALA A 51 -24.33 0.38 -6.57
N GLN A 52 -24.44 -0.16 -7.77
CA GLN A 52 -24.42 -1.60 -7.96
C GLN A 52 -22.98 -2.06 -7.79
N SER A 53 -22.79 -3.17 -7.08
CA SER A 53 -21.50 -3.86 -7.06
C SER A 53 -21.14 -4.20 -8.51
N ILE A 54 -19.98 -3.74 -8.97
CA ILE A 54 -19.44 -4.19 -10.25
C ILE A 54 -19.15 -5.68 -10.09
N HIS A 55 -19.92 -6.55 -10.75
CA HIS A 55 -19.64 -7.97 -10.74
C HIS A 55 -18.42 -8.26 -11.61
N LEU A 56 -17.23 -8.05 -11.03
CA LEU A 56 -15.94 -8.25 -11.67
C LEU A 56 -15.89 -9.64 -12.31
N ASP A 57 -15.42 -9.68 -13.56
CA ASP A 57 -15.15 -10.93 -14.29
C ASP A 57 -16.34 -11.89 -14.48
N SER A 58 -17.56 -11.38 -14.39
CA SER A 58 -18.78 -12.18 -14.59
C SER A 58 -19.64 -11.67 -15.76
N GLY A 59 -20.55 -12.52 -16.23
CA GLY A 59 -21.51 -12.17 -17.28
C GLY A 59 -20.85 -11.65 -18.56
N ALA A 60 -21.47 -10.63 -19.17
CA ALA A 60 -20.98 -10.03 -20.41
C ALA A 60 -19.63 -9.32 -20.24
N ALA A 61 -19.38 -8.68 -19.09
CA ALA A 61 -18.13 -7.99 -18.81
C ALA A 61 -16.95 -8.97 -18.72
N GLY A 62 -17.12 -10.07 -17.98
CA GLY A 62 -16.13 -11.15 -17.91
C GLY A 62 -15.85 -11.77 -19.27
N LEU A 63 -16.90 -12.12 -20.03
CA LEU A 63 -16.74 -12.66 -21.39
C LEU A 63 -15.97 -11.70 -22.30
N SER A 64 -16.30 -10.40 -22.27
CA SER A 64 -15.62 -9.39 -23.08
C SER A 64 -14.12 -9.32 -22.77
N ARG A 65 -13.74 -9.38 -21.48
CA ARG A 65 -12.33 -9.44 -21.07
C ARG A 65 -11.65 -10.69 -21.62
N TRP A 66 -12.25 -11.87 -21.47
CA TRP A 66 -11.68 -13.11 -21.98
C TRP A 66 -11.49 -13.07 -23.51
N LEU A 67 -12.47 -12.53 -24.24
CA LEU A 67 -12.37 -12.33 -25.69
C LEU A 67 -11.26 -11.34 -26.09
N ALA A 68 -11.01 -10.31 -25.29
CA ALA A 68 -9.86 -9.42 -25.49
C ALA A 68 -8.53 -10.16 -25.24
N ALA A 69 -8.45 -10.95 -24.15
CA ALA A 69 -7.24 -11.66 -23.76
C ALA A 69 -6.80 -12.71 -24.79
N ILE A 70 -7.70 -13.47 -25.40
CA ILE A 70 -7.34 -14.47 -26.42
C ILE A 70 -6.81 -13.87 -27.73
N ARG A 71 -7.01 -12.56 -27.96
CA ARG A 71 -6.55 -11.87 -29.18
C ARG A 71 -5.10 -11.40 -29.06
N THR A 72 -4.49 -11.49 -27.88
CA THR A 72 -3.15 -10.98 -27.63
C THR A 72 -2.33 -11.93 -26.77
N ARG A 73 -1.01 -11.81 -26.89
CA ARG A 73 -0.05 -12.42 -25.96
C ARG A 73 0.69 -11.35 -25.15
N ALA A 74 0.23 -10.09 -25.24
CA ALA A 74 0.81 -8.98 -24.50
C ALA A 74 0.81 -9.30 -23.01
N SER A 75 1.92 -9.00 -22.35
CA SER A 75 2.03 -9.11 -20.90
C SER A 75 2.90 -8.00 -20.36
N VAL A 76 2.47 -7.45 -19.23
CA VAL A 76 3.11 -6.33 -18.56
C VAL A 76 3.37 -6.68 -17.10
N LEU A 77 4.56 -6.37 -16.61
CA LEU A 77 4.90 -6.33 -15.20
C LEU A 77 5.05 -4.87 -14.79
N MET A 78 4.37 -4.42 -13.74
CA MET A 78 4.62 -3.14 -13.10
C MET A 78 5.36 -3.36 -11.79
N VAL A 79 6.48 -2.67 -11.61
CA VAL A 79 7.25 -2.69 -10.36
C VAL A 79 6.99 -1.39 -9.61
N THR A 80 6.64 -1.50 -8.33
CA THR A 80 6.41 -0.38 -7.40
C THR A 80 7.12 -0.62 -6.07
N ALA A 81 7.29 0.41 -5.26
CA ALA A 81 7.84 0.24 -3.93
C ALA A 81 6.76 -0.16 -2.93
N HIS A 82 5.66 0.60 -2.88
CA HIS A 82 4.59 0.50 -1.87
C HIS A 82 3.22 0.20 -2.50
N PRO A 83 2.24 -0.27 -1.70
CA PRO A 83 0.83 -0.35 -2.09
C PRO A 83 0.16 1.02 -2.15
N ASP A 84 -0.15 1.55 -3.34
CA ASP A 84 -0.68 2.91 -3.68
C ASP A 84 0.14 3.60 -4.78
N ASP A 85 1.37 3.15 -4.99
CA ASP A 85 2.25 3.67 -6.04
C ASP A 85 1.74 3.34 -7.45
N GLU A 86 0.99 2.24 -7.61
CA GLU A 86 0.66 1.69 -8.92
C GLU A 86 -0.17 2.62 -9.81
N ASP A 87 0.11 2.63 -11.11
CA ASP A 87 -0.72 3.34 -12.08
C ASP A 87 -1.93 2.48 -12.45
N GLY A 88 -2.95 2.52 -11.59
CA GLY A 88 -4.18 1.75 -11.75
C GLY A 88 -4.91 2.00 -13.08
N GLY A 89 -4.82 3.23 -13.61
CA GLY A 89 -5.40 3.58 -14.91
C GLY A 89 -4.70 2.89 -16.07
N LEU A 90 -3.37 2.91 -16.08
CA LEU A 90 -2.58 2.17 -17.06
C LEU A 90 -2.83 0.66 -16.96
N LEU A 91 -2.81 0.10 -15.74
CA LEU A 91 -3.05 -1.32 -15.52
C LEU A 91 -4.42 -1.74 -16.06
N ALA A 92 -5.49 -1.05 -15.63
CA ALA A 92 -6.84 -1.36 -16.10
C ALA A 92 -6.98 -1.21 -17.62
N TYR A 93 -6.37 -0.19 -18.23
CA TYR A 93 -6.40 -0.03 -19.69
C TYR A 93 -5.72 -1.20 -20.40
N GLN A 94 -4.53 -1.61 -19.95
CA GLN A 94 -3.77 -2.69 -20.58
C GLN A 94 -4.46 -4.05 -20.40
N THR A 95 -4.93 -4.35 -19.20
CA THR A 95 -5.48 -5.68 -18.88
C THR A 95 -6.96 -5.81 -19.24
N ARG A 96 -7.79 -4.83 -18.88
CA ARG A 96 -9.25 -4.87 -19.06
C ARG A 96 -9.63 -4.35 -20.45
N GLY A 97 -8.97 -3.29 -20.91
CA GLY A 97 -9.21 -2.69 -22.23
C GLY A 97 -8.59 -3.50 -23.36
N LEU A 98 -7.29 -3.79 -23.27
CA LEU A 98 -6.53 -4.43 -24.36
C LEU A 98 -6.31 -5.94 -24.17
N GLY A 99 -6.69 -6.52 -23.02
CA GLY A 99 -6.58 -7.95 -22.76
C GLY A 99 -5.16 -8.44 -22.43
N ALA A 100 -4.20 -7.55 -22.17
CA ALA A 100 -2.86 -7.96 -21.77
C ALA A 100 -2.88 -8.68 -20.41
N ARG A 101 -2.01 -9.67 -20.23
CA ARG A 101 -1.78 -10.25 -18.90
C ARG A 101 -0.99 -9.25 -18.06
N GLY A 102 -1.56 -8.81 -16.94
CA GLY A 102 -0.91 -7.86 -16.03
C GLY A 102 -0.40 -8.54 -14.77
N VAL A 103 0.78 -8.11 -14.32
CA VAL A 103 1.38 -8.49 -13.05
C VAL A 103 1.80 -7.21 -12.35
N LEU A 104 1.52 -7.11 -11.05
CA LEU A 104 2.03 -6.04 -10.19
C LEU A 104 3.01 -6.66 -9.19
N LEU A 105 4.15 -6.01 -9.00
CA LEU A 105 5.13 -6.34 -7.99
C LEU A 105 5.34 -5.11 -7.10
N SER A 106 4.94 -5.23 -5.85
CA SER A 106 5.27 -4.25 -4.81
C SER A 106 6.40 -4.80 -3.95
N LEU A 107 7.49 -4.03 -3.80
CA LEU A 107 8.69 -4.49 -3.08
C LEU A 107 8.42 -4.74 -1.59
N ASN A 108 7.57 -3.93 -0.97
CA ASN A 108 7.17 -4.07 0.43
C ASN A 108 5.64 -4.00 0.59
N ARG A 109 5.15 -4.03 1.83
CA ARG A 109 3.72 -4.02 2.15
C ARG A 109 3.23 -2.67 2.70
N GLY A 110 4.05 -1.62 2.63
CA GLY A 110 3.67 -0.27 3.05
C GLY A 110 3.53 -0.10 4.57
N GLU A 111 4.17 -0.96 5.37
CA GLU A 111 4.04 -0.99 6.82
C GLU A 111 4.65 0.24 7.54
N GLY A 112 5.57 0.95 6.89
CA GLY A 112 6.20 2.17 7.39
C GLY A 112 5.40 3.45 7.10
N GLY A 113 4.24 3.31 6.44
CA GLY A 113 3.36 4.41 6.06
C GLY A 113 2.62 5.06 7.24
N GLN A 114 1.99 6.19 6.94
CA GLN A 114 1.08 6.86 7.87
C GLN A 114 -0.32 6.23 7.78
N ASN A 115 -1.03 6.17 8.90
CA ASN A 115 -2.41 5.70 8.97
C ASN A 115 -3.33 6.80 9.50
N ALA A 116 -4.25 7.27 8.67
CA ALA A 116 -5.19 8.34 9.02
C ALA A 116 -6.49 7.83 9.67
N MET A 117 -6.77 6.53 9.57
CA MET A 117 -8.07 5.95 9.92
C MET A 117 -8.06 5.24 11.27
N SER A 118 -6.91 4.70 11.68
CA SER A 118 -6.78 3.87 12.89
C SER A 118 -5.37 4.00 13.50
N MET A 119 -5.15 3.28 14.60
CA MET A 119 -3.85 3.20 15.28
C MET A 119 -3.02 1.98 14.85
N ASP A 120 -3.42 1.31 13.77
CA ASP A 120 -2.65 0.19 13.22
C ASP A 120 -1.37 0.74 12.57
N LEU A 121 -0.22 0.24 13.02
CA LEU A 121 1.12 0.64 12.60
C LEU A 121 1.96 -0.59 12.28
N TYR A 122 3.00 -0.42 11.46
CA TYR A 122 3.94 -1.48 11.11
C TYR A 122 3.20 -2.71 10.58
N ASP A 123 3.50 -3.92 11.06
CA ASP A 123 2.92 -5.17 10.58
C ASP A 123 1.38 -5.13 10.47
N ALA A 124 0.69 -4.48 11.42
CA ALA A 124 -0.76 -4.34 11.39
C ALA A 124 -1.22 -3.50 10.18
N LEU A 125 -0.53 -2.37 9.92
CA LEU A 125 -0.79 -1.54 8.74
C LEU A 125 -0.44 -2.27 7.44
N GLY A 126 0.68 -2.99 7.42
CA GLY A 126 1.09 -3.79 6.25
C GLY A 126 0.04 -4.84 5.88
N LEU A 127 -0.60 -5.48 6.87
CA LEU A 127 -1.71 -6.41 6.63
C LEU A 127 -2.93 -5.70 6.02
N VAL A 128 -3.30 -4.52 6.54
CA VAL A 128 -4.41 -3.73 6.00
C VAL A 128 -4.12 -3.32 4.56
N ARG A 129 -2.97 -2.69 4.28
CA ARG A 129 -2.59 -2.24 2.93
C ARG A 129 -2.41 -3.39 1.94
N THR A 130 -1.99 -4.57 2.41
CA THR A 130 -1.99 -5.79 1.60
C THR A 130 -3.41 -6.12 1.13
N GLN A 131 -4.41 -6.08 2.01
CA GLN A 131 -5.80 -6.34 1.61
C GLN A 131 -6.37 -5.23 0.72
N GLU A 132 -6.05 -3.97 1.00
CA GLU A 132 -6.47 -2.83 0.17
C GLU A 132 -5.95 -2.95 -1.26
N LEU A 133 -4.67 -3.30 -1.43
CA LEU A 133 -4.09 -3.49 -2.76
C LEU A 133 -4.65 -4.74 -3.44
N LEU A 134 -4.78 -5.87 -2.73
CA LEU A 134 -5.37 -7.08 -3.30
C LEU A 134 -6.82 -6.87 -3.76
N GLU A 135 -7.59 -6.03 -3.07
CA GLU A 135 -8.93 -5.64 -3.53
C GLU A 135 -8.86 -4.70 -4.75
N SER A 136 -7.91 -3.76 -4.77
CA SER A 136 -7.66 -2.87 -5.92
C SER A 136 -7.21 -3.63 -7.17
N ASP A 137 -6.37 -4.66 -7.01
CA ASP A 137 -5.88 -5.53 -8.07
C ASP A 137 -7.00 -6.28 -8.78
N ARG A 138 -8.11 -6.56 -8.09
CA ARG A 138 -9.30 -7.14 -8.72
C ARG A 138 -9.92 -6.16 -9.71
N TYR A 139 -9.86 -4.86 -9.48
CA TYR A 139 -10.31 -3.86 -10.46
C TYR A 139 -9.28 -3.71 -11.58
N TYR A 140 -7.99 -3.64 -11.26
CA TYR A 140 -6.91 -3.55 -12.24
C TYR A 140 -6.78 -4.81 -13.10
N GLY A 141 -7.20 -5.99 -12.63
CA GLY A 141 -7.07 -7.26 -13.33
C GLY A 141 -5.64 -7.78 -13.44
N VAL A 142 -4.85 -7.62 -12.37
CA VAL A 142 -3.45 -8.04 -12.28
C VAL A 142 -3.25 -9.16 -11.26
N ASP A 143 -2.18 -9.94 -11.45
CA ASP A 143 -1.68 -10.87 -10.41
C ASP A 143 -0.64 -10.16 -9.54
N GLN A 144 -0.86 -10.12 -8.22
CA GLN A 144 0.02 -9.46 -7.26
C GLN A 144 1.18 -10.35 -6.79
N TYR A 145 2.38 -9.79 -6.77
CA TYR A 145 3.58 -10.37 -6.19
C TYR A 145 4.17 -9.39 -5.18
N TRP A 146 4.84 -9.94 -4.17
CA TRP A 146 5.47 -9.17 -3.10
C TRP A 146 6.97 -9.44 -3.07
N GLY A 147 7.75 -8.38 -2.91
CA GLY A 147 9.15 -8.48 -2.51
C GLY A 147 9.29 -8.93 -1.05
N THR A 148 10.54 -9.05 -0.63
CA THR A 148 10.90 -9.45 0.73
C THR A 148 11.42 -8.27 1.56
N GLU A 149 11.32 -7.07 1.03
CA GLU A 149 11.75 -5.82 1.64
C GLU A 149 10.78 -5.37 2.73
N ILE A 150 11.33 -4.75 3.78
CA ILE A 150 10.55 -4.13 4.86
C ILE A 150 10.44 -2.64 4.57
N ASP A 151 9.23 -2.09 4.61
CA ASP A 151 9.01 -0.65 4.68
C ASP A 151 9.32 -0.14 6.08
N TYR A 152 10.52 0.38 6.27
CA TYR A 152 10.96 0.98 7.53
C TYR A 152 10.54 2.46 7.66
N GLY A 153 9.75 2.97 6.71
CA GLY A 153 9.36 4.36 6.61
C GLY A 153 10.26 5.17 5.67
N PHE A 154 10.21 6.49 5.83
CA PHE A 154 10.78 7.41 4.84
C PHE A 154 12.32 7.42 4.83
N SER A 155 12.88 7.34 3.62
CA SER A 155 14.29 7.57 3.29
C SER A 155 14.41 8.66 2.23
N LYS A 156 15.43 9.50 2.34
CA LYS A 156 15.66 10.59 1.38
C LYS A 156 16.41 10.09 0.17
N THR A 157 17.37 9.20 0.36
CA THR A 157 18.27 8.78 -0.72
C THR A 157 18.15 7.29 -1.00
N ARG A 158 18.46 6.93 -2.24
CA ARG A 158 18.62 5.54 -2.66
C ARG A 158 19.68 4.82 -1.83
N GLU A 159 20.78 5.50 -1.49
CA GLU A 159 21.86 4.92 -0.70
C GLU A 159 21.39 4.52 0.71
N GLU A 160 20.55 5.33 1.35
CA GLU A 160 19.92 4.98 2.62
C GLU A 160 19.02 3.75 2.48
N ALA A 161 18.21 3.69 1.42
CA ALA A 161 17.35 2.53 1.16
C ALA A 161 18.14 1.24 0.88
N LEU A 162 19.20 1.32 0.09
CA LEU A 162 20.06 0.17 -0.20
C LEU A 162 20.84 -0.31 1.03
N GLN A 163 21.11 0.55 2.01
CA GLN A 163 21.68 0.11 3.30
C GLN A 163 20.71 -0.77 4.10
N GLN A 164 19.41 -0.52 4.00
CA GLN A 164 18.38 -1.31 4.68
C GLN A 164 18.00 -2.57 3.90
N TRP A 165 17.80 -2.46 2.60
CA TRP A 165 17.29 -3.57 1.77
C TRP A 165 18.39 -4.47 1.20
N GLY A 166 19.57 -3.93 0.94
CA GLY A 166 20.65 -4.63 0.26
C GLY A 166 20.37 -4.80 -1.24
N TYR A 167 21.19 -4.16 -2.07
CA TYR A 167 21.03 -4.11 -3.53
C TYR A 167 20.81 -5.48 -4.21
N GLU A 168 21.65 -6.47 -3.90
CA GLU A 168 21.56 -7.81 -4.50
C GLU A 168 20.26 -8.53 -4.14
N ARG A 169 19.73 -8.29 -2.93
CA ARG A 169 18.51 -8.94 -2.45
C ARG A 169 17.30 -8.40 -3.22
N VAL A 170 17.12 -7.08 -3.22
CA VAL A 170 15.97 -6.44 -3.88
C VAL A 170 15.97 -6.71 -5.39
N LEU A 171 17.14 -6.68 -6.03
CA LEU A 171 17.24 -7.03 -7.46
C LEU A 171 16.94 -8.52 -7.71
N SER A 172 17.35 -9.42 -6.81
CA SER A 172 17.04 -10.87 -6.92
C SER A 172 15.53 -11.12 -6.90
N ASP A 173 14.79 -10.44 -6.03
CA ASP A 173 13.33 -10.58 -5.92
C ASP A 173 12.62 -10.15 -7.21
N VAL A 174 13.01 -8.99 -7.77
CA VAL A 174 12.46 -8.52 -9.05
C VAL A 174 12.81 -9.49 -10.19
N VAL A 175 14.06 -9.95 -10.29
CA VAL A 175 14.48 -10.90 -11.32
C VAL A 175 13.72 -12.23 -11.19
N ARG A 176 13.49 -12.70 -9.97
CA ARG A 176 12.69 -13.91 -9.72
C ARG A 176 11.29 -13.76 -10.30
N VAL A 177 10.61 -12.64 -10.02
CA VAL A 177 9.27 -12.36 -10.55
C VAL A 177 9.27 -12.25 -12.07
N VAL A 178 10.27 -11.60 -12.68
CA VAL A 178 10.41 -11.55 -14.14
C VAL A 178 10.55 -12.96 -14.73
N ARG A 179 11.34 -13.85 -14.13
CA ARG A 179 11.54 -15.22 -14.61
C ARG A 179 10.33 -16.12 -14.39
N MET A 180 9.63 -15.96 -13.27
CA MET A 180 8.38 -16.68 -12.97
C MET A 180 7.27 -16.29 -13.94
N THR A 181 7.10 -14.99 -14.16
CA THR A 181 5.95 -14.45 -14.88
C THR A 181 6.21 -14.21 -16.35
N ARG A 182 7.47 -14.14 -16.79
CA ARG A 182 7.89 -13.96 -18.20
C ARG A 182 7.14 -12.82 -18.92
N PRO A 183 7.14 -11.58 -18.39
CA PRO A 183 6.43 -10.47 -19.00
C PRO A 183 7.14 -10.02 -20.28
N LEU A 184 6.38 -9.61 -21.30
CA LEU A 184 6.96 -9.02 -22.51
C LEU A 184 7.48 -7.60 -22.28
N VAL A 185 6.83 -6.85 -21.38
CA VAL A 185 7.20 -5.47 -21.05
C VAL A 185 7.31 -5.33 -19.53
N ILE A 186 8.40 -4.75 -19.06
CA ILE A 186 8.51 -4.25 -17.69
C ILE A 186 8.14 -2.77 -17.69
N THR A 187 7.39 -2.34 -16.69
CA THR A 187 7.06 -0.96 -16.42
C THR A 187 7.42 -0.62 -14.99
N SER A 188 7.86 0.60 -14.75
CA SER A 188 8.06 1.13 -13.41
C SER A 188 7.39 2.49 -13.29
N VAL A 189 6.81 2.74 -12.12
CA VAL A 189 6.27 4.07 -11.77
C VAL A 189 7.40 5.08 -11.63
N PHE A 190 8.60 4.61 -11.26
CA PHE A 190 9.76 5.43 -10.93
C PHE A 190 10.92 5.19 -11.91
N ALA A 191 11.79 6.20 -12.05
CA ALA A 191 12.88 6.17 -13.01
C ALA A 191 14.21 5.65 -12.42
N GLY A 192 14.32 5.60 -11.10
CA GLY A 192 15.54 5.26 -10.36
C GLY A 192 16.41 6.46 -10.02
N ALA A 193 15.84 7.67 -10.04
CA ALA A 193 16.56 8.92 -9.94
C ALA A 193 16.10 9.74 -8.72
N PRO A 194 16.90 10.69 -8.21
CA PRO A 194 16.50 11.55 -7.10
C PRO A 194 15.12 12.22 -7.27
N THR A 195 14.71 12.48 -8.52
CA THR A 195 13.39 13.02 -8.90
C THR A 195 12.19 12.14 -8.54
N ASP A 196 12.42 10.89 -8.11
CA ASP A 196 11.39 9.99 -7.59
C ASP A 196 11.07 10.28 -6.11
N GLY A 197 11.84 11.17 -5.47
CA GLY A 197 11.61 11.61 -4.11
C GLY A 197 12.11 10.59 -3.09
N HIS A 198 11.21 9.78 -2.55
CA HIS A 198 11.51 8.79 -1.53
C HIS A 198 12.57 7.76 -1.99
N GLY A 199 13.58 7.48 -1.17
CA GLY A 199 14.65 6.52 -1.47
C GLY A 199 14.15 5.12 -1.89
N ASN A 200 13.06 4.62 -1.31
CA ASN A 200 12.43 3.36 -1.72
C ASN A 200 11.92 3.41 -3.17
N HIS A 201 11.37 4.56 -3.60
CA HIS A 201 10.95 4.78 -4.99
C HIS A 201 12.16 4.78 -5.92
N GLN A 202 13.25 5.45 -5.53
CA GLN A 202 14.50 5.47 -6.28
C GLN A 202 15.08 4.05 -6.46
N VAL A 203 15.06 3.22 -5.41
CA VAL A 203 15.50 1.82 -5.53
C VAL A 203 14.58 1.05 -6.46
N SER A 204 13.25 1.15 -6.30
CA SER A 204 12.29 0.42 -7.14
C SER A 204 12.42 0.75 -8.63
N GLY A 205 12.66 2.02 -8.96
CA GLY A 205 12.93 2.47 -10.32
C GLY A 205 14.22 1.90 -10.88
N GLU A 206 15.31 1.93 -10.10
CA GLU A 206 16.61 1.38 -10.51
C GLU A 206 16.51 -0.13 -10.78
N VAL A 207 16.01 -0.91 -9.82
CA VAL A 207 15.99 -2.37 -9.94
C VAL A 207 15.04 -2.86 -11.04
N ALA A 208 13.96 -2.11 -11.34
CA ALA A 208 13.08 -2.44 -12.45
C ALA A 208 13.79 -2.34 -13.81
N GLN A 209 14.64 -1.32 -13.98
CA GLN A 209 15.44 -1.12 -15.18
C GLN A 209 16.55 -2.17 -15.29
N GLU A 210 17.21 -2.49 -14.18
CA GLU A 210 18.30 -3.46 -14.18
C GLU A 210 17.84 -4.91 -14.34
N ALA A 211 16.66 -5.24 -13.79
CA ALA A 211 16.03 -6.55 -13.95
C ALA A 211 15.77 -6.88 -15.42
N PHE A 212 15.56 -5.88 -16.29
CA PHE A 212 15.43 -6.06 -17.74
C PHE A 212 16.62 -6.82 -18.34
N ASN A 213 17.84 -6.48 -17.92
CA ASN A 213 19.06 -7.14 -18.38
C ASN A 213 19.33 -8.41 -17.56
N ALA A 214 19.23 -8.31 -16.23
CA ALA A 214 19.62 -9.38 -15.31
C ALA A 214 18.75 -10.65 -15.44
N ALA A 215 17.45 -10.52 -15.76
CA ALA A 215 16.57 -11.68 -15.83
C ALA A 215 16.90 -12.64 -16.97
N GLY A 216 17.49 -12.14 -18.05
CA GLY A 216 17.93 -12.93 -19.21
C GLY A 216 19.29 -13.61 -19.03
N ASP A 217 20.07 -13.22 -18.02
CA ASP A 217 21.41 -13.75 -17.78
C ASP A 217 21.36 -14.93 -16.79
N PRO A 218 21.62 -16.19 -17.19
CA PRO A 218 21.65 -17.33 -16.27
C PRO A 218 22.76 -17.28 -15.23
N ALA A 219 23.81 -16.47 -15.43
CA ALA A 219 24.88 -16.28 -14.45
C ALA A 219 24.47 -15.32 -13.31
N ARG A 220 23.44 -14.50 -13.54
CA ARG A 220 22.87 -13.60 -12.54
C ARG A 220 21.81 -14.34 -11.72
N PHE A 221 22.00 -14.38 -10.40
CA PHE A 221 21.16 -15.15 -9.47
C PHE A 221 21.02 -16.64 -9.89
N PRO A 222 22.14 -17.39 -10.00
CA PRO A 222 22.14 -18.76 -10.53
C PRO A 222 21.38 -19.75 -9.63
N GLU A 223 21.17 -19.43 -8.35
CA GLU A 223 20.29 -20.18 -7.46
C GLU A 223 18.86 -20.26 -7.99
N GLN A 224 18.34 -19.21 -8.63
CA GLN A 224 17.01 -19.23 -9.23
C GLN A 224 16.92 -20.21 -10.40
N ILE A 225 18.01 -20.37 -11.16
CA ILE A 225 18.10 -21.34 -12.25
C ILE A 225 18.13 -22.77 -11.69
N ARG A 226 18.88 -22.98 -10.59
CA ARG A 226 18.88 -24.26 -9.86
C ARG A 226 17.50 -24.61 -9.29
N ASP A 227 16.73 -23.61 -8.88
CA ASP A 227 15.33 -23.76 -8.43
C ASP A 227 14.35 -24.05 -9.59
N GLY A 228 14.83 -24.11 -10.83
CA GLY A 228 14.06 -24.47 -12.02
C GLY A 228 13.52 -23.30 -12.84
N LEU A 229 13.78 -22.05 -12.42
CA LEU A 229 13.43 -20.88 -13.23
C LEU A 229 14.31 -20.82 -14.48
N GLN A 230 13.72 -20.34 -15.58
CA GLN A 230 14.44 -20.18 -16.84
C GLN A 230 14.79 -18.71 -17.04
N PRO A 231 15.94 -18.38 -17.66
CA PRO A 231 16.24 -17.02 -18.04
C PRO A 231 15.13 -16.47 -18.95
N TRP A 232 14.84 -15.18 -18.79
CA TRP A 232 13.84 -14.51 -19.59
C TRP A 232 14.27 -13.09 -19.88
N THR A 233 14.34 -12.74 -21.17
CA THR A 233 14.65 -11.39 -21.63
C THR A 233 13.36 -10.71 -22.06
N PRO A 234 12.81 -9.76 -21.27
CA PRO A 234 11.68 -8.95 -21.71
C PRO A 234 12.05 -8.20 -23.00
N LEU A 235 11.04 -7.77 -23.76
CA LEU A 235 11.25 -7.05 -25.01
C LEU A 235 11.55 -5.58 -24.78
N LYS A 236 10.95 -4.98 -23.75
CA LYS A 236 11.10 -3.55 -23.42
C LYS A 236 10.98 -3.30 -21.92
N VAL A 237 11.55 -2.19 -21.49
CA VAL A 237 11.32 -1.58 -20.19
C VAL A 237 10.93 -0.11 -20.36
N TYR A 238 9.98 0.37 -19.55
CA TYR A 238 9.56 1.76 -19.51
C TYR A 238 9.49 2.23 -18.06
N SER A 239 9.88 3.47 -17.80
CA SER A 239 9.55 4.18 -16.56
C SER A 239 8.58 5.30 -16.88
N ARG A 240 7.74 5.69 -15.91
CA ARG A 240 6.98 6.93 -16.04
C ARG A 240 7.91 8.14 -15.95
N VAL A 241 7.39 9.28 -16.39
CA VAL A 241 8.06 10.56 -16.19
C VAL A 241 8.08 10.91 -14.69
N PRO A 242 9.18 11.46 -14.16
CA PRO A 242 9.30 11.72 -12.74
C PRO A 242 8.23 12.69 -12.22
N PHE A 243 7.84 12.51 -10.96
CA PHE A 243 6.87 13.37 -10.28
C PHE A 243 7.45 14.74 -9.92
N PHE A 244 8.74 14.79 -9.58
CA PHE A 244 9.43 16.00 -9.17
C PHE A 244 10.47 16.44 -10.20
N SER A 245 10.73 17.75 -10.23
CA SER A 245 11.82 18.33 -11.02
C SER A 245 13.01 18.60 -10.12
N ALA A 246 14.21 18.26 -10.59
CA ALA A 246 15.44 18.69 -9.93
C ALA A 246 15.60 20.20 -10.07
N THR A 247 15.83 20.90 -8.96
CA THR A 247 16.14 22.34 -8.97
C THR A 247 17.65 22.55 -8.83
N LYS A 248 18.10 23.80 -8.93
CA LYS A 248 19.53 24.15 -8.77
C LYS A 248 20.00 23.97 -7.32
N GLU A 249 19.06 24.03 -6.39
CA GLU A 249 19.26 23.88 -4.94
C GLU A 249 19.27 22.40 -4.51
N GLY A 250 18.93 21.49 -5.42
CA GLY A 250 18.88 20.05 -5.19
C GLY A 250 17.44 19.50 -5.18
N MET A 251 17.28 18.28 -4.69
CA MET A 251 16.00 17.56 -4.69
C MET A 251 15.36 17.44 -3.28
N TYR A 252 16.11 17.61 -2.19
CA TYR A 252 15.74 17.07 -0.87
C TYR A 252 15.16 18.08 0.14
N ASP A 253 14.72 19.25 -0.32
CA ASP A 253 14.21 20.33 0.55
C ASP A 253 12.69 20.25 0.84
N TYR A 254 11.99 19.24 0.32
CA TYR A 254 10.53 19.10 0.49
C TYR A 254 10.12 18.39 1.80
N ALA A 255 11.08 17.99 2.64
CA ALA A 255 10.86 17.28 3.91
C ALA A 255 11.56 18.01 5.06
N THR A 256 11.10 19.23 5.35
CA THR A 256 11.38 19.99 6.58
C THR A 256 10.16 20.03 7.49
#